data_AF-U7UYI3-F1
#
_entry.id   AF-U7UYI3-F1
#
_cell.length_a   1.000
_cell.length_b   1.000
_cell.length_c   1.000
_cell.angle_alpha   90.00
_cell.angle_beta   90.00
_cell.angle_gamma   90.00
#
_symmetry.space_group_name_H-M   'P 1'
#
loop_
_entity.id
_entity.type
_entity.pdbx_description
1 polymer ?
#
loop_
_entity_poly.entity_id
_entity_poly.type
_entity_poly.pdbx_seq_one_letter_code
_entity_poly.pdbx_strand_id
1 'polypeptide(L)'
;MFLLLIPAIIILFFSGNVKRLLSVNKISFINIVLVIFVTILSYPIILLLNGLFLNAISKVVEFNNFSQDIFTKSSFSIYLVFACLIPSICEEVFFRGMILNAYDIYGRKFAILLSSFIFAMSHFDIQNFVAPFLLGILFANLMELTGSIYAPIISHFTNNIIAILVAKFFNDNFIGIFSNSNLAKSIGSTEAFTVVVLTVLSVISVVLLVIIFKYMSQKRTIRQNSEVLKTPRRSIDDFEWFSFIPVFAEFILYIIYNLSIFRR
;
A
#
# COMPACT_ATOMS: atom_id res chain seq x y z
N MET A 1 -8.66 -9.55 -8.39
CA MET A 1 -7.87 -8.92 -9.48
C MET A 1 -8.68 -8.65 -10.76
N PHE A 2 -9.15 -9.66 -11.51
CA PHE A 2 -9.95 -9.42 -12.74
C PHE A 2 -11.24 -8.60 -12.50
N LEU A 3 -11.85 -8.73 -11.32
CA LEU A 3 -13.01 -7.94 -10.90
C LEU A 3 -12.73 -6.43 -10.79
N LEU A 4 -11.50 -6.03 -10.46
CA LEU A 4 -11.08 -4.61 -10.33
C LEU A 4 -10.63 -4.03 -11.68
N LEU A 5 -10.20 -4.90 -12.60
CA LEU A 5 -9.65 -4.56 -13.91
C LEU A 5 -10.73 -4.09 -14.89
N ILE A 6 -11.91 -4.72 -14.84
CA ILE A 6 -13.03 -4.41 -15.73
C ILE A 6 -13.58 -2.99 -15.48
N PRO A 7 -13.90 -2.57 -14.24
CA PRO A 7 -14.33 -1.19 -13.97
C PRO A 7 -13.27 -0.15 -14.35
N ALA A 8 -11.99 -0.45 -14.10
CA ALA A 8 -10.89 0.44 -14.44
C ALA A 8 -10.78 0.67 -15.95
N ILE A 9 -10.85 -0.39 -16.76
CA ILE A 9 -10.82 -0.29 -18.22
C ILE A 9 -12.05 0.46 -18.75
N ILE A 10 -13.24 0.13 -18.27
CA ILE A 10 -14.50 0.77 -18.68
C ILE A 10 -14.40 2.28 -18.44
N ILE A 11 -13.99 2.70 -17.24
CA ILE A 11 -13.94 4.12 -16.89
C ILE A 11 -12.83 4.86 -17.64
N LEU A 12 -11.70 4.22 -17.91
CA LEU A 12 -10.70 4.80 -18.80
C LEU A 12 -11.27 5.07 -20.20
N PHE A 13 -12.06 4.13 -20.73
CA PHE A 13 -12.71 4.25 -22.03
C PHE A 13 -13.74 5.39 -22.07
N PHE A 14 -14.50 5.60 -21.00
CA PHE A 14 -15.55 6.63 -20.92
C PHE A 14 -15.07 8.00 -20.38
N SER A 15 -13.88 8.09 -19.78
CA SER A 15 -13.41 9.33 -19.13
C SER A 15 -13.07 10.48 -20.08
N GLY A 16 -12.88 10.21 -21.38
CA GLY A 16 -12.53 11.19 -22.41
C GLY A 16 -11.15 11.86 -22.27
N ASN A 17 -10.54 11.87 -21.08
CA ASN A 17 -9.22 12.43 -20.82
C ASN A 17 -8.45 11.62 -19.76
N VAL A 18 -8.03 10.41 -20.17
CA VAL A 18 -7.24 9.46 -19.37
C VAL A 18 -5.98 10.08 -18.78
N LYS A 19 -5.28 10.91 -19.56
CA LYS A 19 -4.02 11.53 -19.12
C LYS A 19 -4.22 12.42 -17.90
N ARG A 20 -5.30 13.19 -17.86
CA ARG A 20 -5.67 14.06 -16.74
C ARG A 20 -6.16 13.24 -15.54
N LEU A 21 -7.03 12.25 -15.79
CA LEU A 21 -7.56 11.39 -14.73
C LEU A 21 -6.45 10.63 -14.00
N LEU A 22 -5.57 9.96 -14.76
CA LEU A 22 -4.49 9.17 -14.18
C LEU A 22 -3.25 9.99 -13.84
N SER A 23 -3.18 11.28 -14.18
CA SER A 23 -1.95 12.07 -14.02
C SER A 23 -0.73 11.36 -14.64
N VAL A 24 -0.82 10.99 -15.92
CA VAL A 24 0.26 10.26 -16.64
C VAL A 24 1.40 11.21 -17.02
N ASN A 25 2.07 11.74 -16.01
CA ASN A 25 3.23 12.60 -16.16
C ASN A 25 4.52 11.77 -16.11
N LYS A 26 5.55 12.19 -16.86
CA LYS A 26 6.85 11.54 -16.81
C LYS A 26 7.45 11.70 -15.40
N ILE A 27 8.05 10.62 -14.89
CA ILE A 27 8.79 10.62 -13.63
C ILE A 27 10.29 10.70 -13.94
N SER A 28 11.02 11.53 -13.18
CA SER A 28 12.49 11.62 -13.34
C SER A 28 13.16 10.39 -12.74
N PHE A 29 14.35 10.04 -13.25
CA PHE A 29 15.12 8.90 -12.75
C PHE A 29 15.39 8.98 -11.23
N ILE A 30 15.72 10.17 -10.72
CA ILE A 30 15.91 10.41 -9.29
C ILE A 30 14.63 10.06 -8.51
N ASN A 31 13.46 10.46 -9.00
CA ASN A 31 12.20 10.16 -8.32
C ASN A 31 11.87 8.66 -8.38
N ILE A 32 12.22 7.95 -9.46
CA ILE A 32 12.09 6.47 -9.52
C ILE A 32 12.92 5.84 -8.39
N VAL A 33 14.19 6.22 -8.28
CA VAL A 33 15.09 5.70 -7.23
C VAL A 33 14.54 6.03 -5.84
N LEU A 34 14.13 7.28 -5.59
CA LEU A 34 13.58 7.69 -4.30
C LEU A 34 12.31 6.93 -3.92
N VAL A 35 11.41 6.70 -4.87
CA VAL A 35 10.16 5.93 -4.67
C VAL A 35 10.48 4.49 -4.25
N ILE A 36 11.45 3.85 -4.90
CA ILE A 36 11.92 2.50 -4.53
C ILE A 36 12.51 2.50 -3.10
N PHE A 37 13.40 3.44 -2.80
CA PHE A 37 14.01 3.56 -1.47
C PHE A 37 12.98 3.84 -0.37
N VAL A 38 12.03 4.74 -0.62
CA VAL A 38 10.94 5.04 0.30
C VAL A 38 10.11 3.78 0.58
N THR A 39 9.82 2.98 -0.45
CA THR A 39 9.10 1.71 -0.29
C THR A 39 9.88 0.77 0.62
N ILE A 40 11.18 0.54 0.34
CA ILE A 40 12.03 -0.34 1.15
C ILE A 40 12.13 0.15 2.61
N LEU A 41 12.38 1.44 2.80
CA LEU A 41 12.52 2.04 4.14
C LEU A 41 11.23 2.00 4.95
N SER A 42 10.07 1.88 4.30
CA SER A 42 8.77 1.77 5.00
C SER A 42 8.53 0.40 5.64
N TYR A 43 9.23 -0.65 5.21
CA TYR A 43 8.98 -2.03 5.67
C TYR A 43 9.12 -2.25 7.17
N PRO A 44 10.19 -1.79 7.86
CA PRO A 44 10.30 -1.98 9.31
C PRO A 44 9.08 -1.42 10.06
N ILE A 45 8.59 -0.26 9.63
CA ILE A 45 7.43 0.42 10.24
C ILE A 45 6.15 -0.38 9.97
N ILE A 46 5.95 -0.81 8.72
CA ILE A 46 4.77 -1.58 8.31
C ILE A 46 4.73 -2.92 9.06
N LEU A 47 5.85 -3.64 9.11
CA LEU A 47 5.95 -4.93 9.81
C LEU A 47 5.71 -4.77 11.31
N LEU A 48 6.28 -3.73 11.94
CA LEU A 48 6.07 -3.46 13.36
C LEU A 48 4.59 -3.18 13.65
N LEU A 49 3.96 -2.26 12.91
CA LEU A 49 2.57 -1.88 13.13
C LEU A 49 1.60 -3.02 12.82
N ASN A 50 1.85 -3.81 11.77
CA ASN A 50 1.04 -4.98 11.47
C ASN A 50 1.21 -6.06 12.55
N GLY A 51 2.42 -6.28 13.06
CA GLY A 51 2.67 -7.23 14.16
C GLY A 51 1.98 -6.82 15.47
N LEU A 52 2.02 -5.53 15.83
CA LEU A 52 1.30 -5.00 17.00
C LEU A 52 -0.22 -5.15 16.84
N PHE A 53 -0.73 -4.89 15.64
CA PHE A 53 -2.14 -5.07 15.32
C PHE A 53 -2.57 -6.54 15.44
N LEU A 54 -1.81 -7.47 14.86
CA LEU A 54 -2.04 -8.90 14.99
C LEU A 54 -2.07 -9.32 16.46
N ASN A 55 -1.08 -8.90 17.26
CA ASN A 55 -1.08 -9.20 18.68
C ASN A 55 -2.35 -8.71 19.39
N ALA A 56 -2.84 -7.50 19.03
CA ALA A 56 -4.07 -6.95 19.60
C ALA A 56 -5.34 -7.75 19.24
N ILE A 57 -5.44 -8.26 18.00
CA ILE A 57 -6.62 -9.00 17.53
C ILE A 57 -6.54 -10.52 17.75
N SER A 58 -5.38 -11.05 18.12
CA SER A 58 -5.12 -12.49 18.31
C SER A 58 -6.06 -13.19 19.29
N LYS A 59 -6.67 -12.45 20.22
CA LYS A 59 -7.63 -12.98 21.20
C LYS A 59 -9.06 -13.11 20.64
N VAL A 60 -9.33 -12.48 19.49
CA VAL A 60 -10.67 -12.35 18.90
C VAL A 60 -10.74 -13.06 17.54
N VAL A 61 -9.62 -13.16 16.84
CA VAL A 61 -9.52 -13.69 15.48
C VAL A 61 -8.54 -14.87 15.48
N GLU A 62 -9.02 -16.05 15.10
CA GLU A 62 -8.15 -17.21 14.88
C GLU A 62 -7.32 -17.01 13.61
N PHE A 63 -6.00 -17.16 13.72
CA PHE A 63 -5.13 -16.94 12.56
C PHE A 63 -5.05 -18.16 11.67
N ASN A 64 -5.59 -18.01 10.47
CA ASN A 64 -5.40 -18.97 9.40
C ASN A 64 -4.03 -18.75 8.74
N ASN A 65 -3.19 -19.78 8.76
CA ASN A 65 -1.96 -19.80 7.97
C ASN A 65 -2.32 -19.94 6.50
N PHE A 66 -2.38 -18.83 5.76
CA PHE A 66 -2.44 -18.90 4.31
C PHE A 66 -1.21 -19.63 3.79
N SER A 67 -1.43 -20.67 2.99
CA SER A 67 -0.36 -21.52 2.50
C SER A 67 0.61 -20.73 1.61
N GLN A 68 1.84 -20.55 2.09
CA GLN A 68 2.94 -19.95 1.30
C GLN A 68 3.35 -20.82 0.09
N ASP A 69 2.83 -22.05 0.03
CA ASP A 69 3.04 -23.06 -1.01
C ASP A 69 2.73 -22.59 -2.44
N ILE A 70 1.90 -21.55 -2.58
CA ILE A 70 1.63 -20.96 -3.90
C ILE A 70 2.94 -20.37 -4.46
N PHE A 71 3.70 -19.62 -3.66
CA PHE A 71 4.87 -18.87 -4.14
C PHE A 71 6.10 -19.72 -4.49
N THR A 72 6.14 -20.98 -4.05
CA THR A 72 7.31 -21.86 -4.21
C THR A 72 7.24 -22.77 -5.44
N LYS A 73 6.06 -23.04 -5.99
CA LYS A 73 5.85 -24.10 -7.01
C LYS A 73 5.86 -23.60 -8.47
N SER A 74 5.63 -22.32 -8.72
CA SER A 74 5.59 -21.75 -10.08
C SER A 74 6.89 -21.01 -10.45
N SER A 75 7.17 -20.89 -11.76
CA SER A 75 8.32 -20.12 -12.27
C SER A 75 8.29 -18.67 -11.80
N PHE A 76 9.42 -18.18 -11.28
CA PHE A 76 9.57 -16.83 -10.75
C PHE A 76 9.14 -15.74 -11.75
N SER A 77 9.40 -15.95 -13.05
CA SER A 77 9.01 -15.02 -14.11
C SER A 77 7.49 -14.87 -14.27
N ILE A 78 6.74 -15.96 -14.07
CA ILE A 78 5.27 -15.94 -14.15
C ILE A 78 4.71 -15.12 -12.96
N TYR A 79 5.22 -15.34 -11.75
CA TYR A 79 4.84 -14.56 -10.58
C TYR A 79 5.15 -13.07 -10.74
N LEU A 80 6.33 -12.73 -11.24
CA LEU A 80 6.73 -11.33 -11.43
C LEU A 80 5.75 -10.56 -12.33
N VAL A 81 5.19 -11.21 -13.35
CA VAL A 81 4.20 -10.60 -14.22
C VAL A 81 2.81 -10.60 -13.59
N PHE A 82 2.31 -11.77 -13.19
CA PHE A 82 0.89 -11.94 -12.82
C PHE A 82 0.57 -11.58 -11.36
N ALA A 83 1.55 -11.61 -10.46
CA ALA A 83 1.38 -11.28 -9.03
C ALA A 83 2.09 -9.97 -8.62
N CYS A 84 3.02 -9.45 -9.42
CA CYS A 84 3.63 -8.15 -9.16
C CYS A 84 3.18 -7.10 -10.16
N LEU A 85 3.53 -7.25 -11.44
CA LEU A 85 3.39 -6.16 -12.42
C LEU A 85 1.94 -5.82 -12.75
N ILE A 86 1.14 -6.81 -13.18
CA ILE A 86 -0.24 -6.57 -13.60
C ILE A 86 -1.08 -6.03 -12.42
N PRO A 87 -1.07 -6.63 -11.21
CA PRO A 87 -1.84 -6.08 -10.09
C PRO A 87 -1.42 -4.65 -9.75
N SER A 88 -0.11 -4.38 -9.70
CA SER A 88 0.40 -3.04 -9.39
C SER A 88 -0.09 -1.98 -10.37
N ILE A 89 -0.22 -2.31 -11.66
CA ILE A 89 -0.78 -1.35 -12.63
C ILE A 89 -2.28 -1.18 -12.42
N CYS A 90 -3.00 -2.29 -12.37
CA CYS A 90 -4.46 -2.30 -12.37
C CYS A 90 -5.05 -1.70 -11.10
N GLU A 91 -4.50 -2.06 -9.95
CA GLU A 91 -4.96 -1.58 -8.66
C GLU A 91 -4.64 -0.10 -8.49
N GLU A 92 -3.44 0.37 -8.88
CA GLU A 92 -3.14 1.80 -8.79
C GLU A 92 -3.99 2.65 -9.74
N VAL A 93 -4.26 2.17 -10.96
CA VAL A 93 -5.20 2.81 -11.88
C VAL A 93 -6.59 2.95 -11.25
N PHE A 94 -7.08 1.90 -10.61
CA PHE A 94 -8.39 1.92 -9.96
C PHE A 94 -8.40 2.82 -8.70
N PHE A 95 -7.52 2.56 -7.73
CA PHE A 95 -7.57 3.27 -6.44
C PHE A 95 -7.05 4.70 -6.52
N ARG A 96 -5.98 4.96 -7.28
CA ARG A 96 -5.32 6.29 -7.32
C ARG A 96 -5.79 7.11 -8.51
N GLY A 97 -6.09 6.44 -9.62
CA GLY A 97 -6.67 7.07 -10.80
C GLY A 97 -8.17 7.37 -10.65
N MET A 98 -8.93 6.55 -9.94
CA MET A 98 -10.39 6.72 -9.86
C MET A 98 -10.86 7.05 -8.46
N ILE A 99 -10.71 6.14 -7.49
CA ILE A 99 -11.28 6.33 -6.14
C ILE A 99 -10.73 7.61 -5.48
N LEU A 100 -9.41 7.79 -5.48
CA LEU A 100 -8.77 8.97 -4.91
C LEU A 100 -9.26 10.28 -5.55
N ASN A 101 -9.50 10.28 -6.86
CA ASN A 101 -9.99 11.47 -7.57
C ASN A 101 -11.50 11.70 -7.35
N ALA A 102 -12.29 10.62 -7.28
CA ALA A 102 -13.73 10.68 -7.05
C ALA A 102 -14.07 11.31 -5.69
N TYR A 103 -13.25 11.04 -4.67
CA TYR A 103 -13.44 11.59 -3.33
C TYR A 103 -12.61 12.86 -3.04
N ASP A 104 -11.83 13.38 -4.01
CA ASP A 104 -11.02 14.62 -3.82
C ASP A 104 -11.89 15.84 -3.49
N ILE A 105 -13.16 15.81 -3.94
CA ILE A 105 -14.20 16.80 -3.66
C ILE A 105 -14.49 16.98 -2.16
N TYR A 106 -14.30 15.94 -1.35
CA TYR A 106 -14.51 15.96 0.11
C TYR A 106 -13.25 16.32 0.89
N GLY A 107 -12.21 16.77 0.18
CA GLY A 107 -10.94 17.16 0.77
C GLY A 107 -9.86 16.10 0.59
N ARG A 108 -8.65 16.59 0.30
CA ARG A 108 -7.55 15.73 -0.15
C ARG A 108 -7.16 14.65 0.86
N LYS A 109 -7.05 15.02 2.14
CA LYS A 109 -6.66 14.09 3.21
C LYS A 109 -7.70 12.98 3.36
N PHE A 110 -8.98 13.32 3.29
CA PHE A 110 -10.06 12.35 3.35
C PHE A 110 -10.01 11.37 2.17
N ALA A 111 -9.83 11.88 0.96
CA ALA A 111 -9.71 11.05 -0.25
C ALA A 111 -8.54 10.06 -0.18
N ILE A 112 -7.37 10.49 0.34
CA ILE A 112 -6.22 9.61 0.57
C ILE A 112 -6.57 8.49 1.56
N LEU A 113 -7.11 8.85 2.73
CA LEU A 113 -7.44 7.89 3.78
C LEU A 113 -8.51 6.90 3.29
N LEU A 114 -9.57 7.39 2.65
CA LEU A 114 -10.66 6.55 2.16
C LEU A 114 -10.20 5.63 1.03
N SER A 115 -9.48 6.13 0.04
CA SER A 115 -8.93 5.30 -1.05
C SER A 115 -8.01 4.20 -0.50
N SER A 116 -7.16 4.53 0.48
CA SER A 116 -6.26 3.57 1.13
C SER A 116 -7.01 2.55 1.97
N PHE A 117 -8.10 2.96 2.63
CA PHE A 117 -8.96 2.09 3.40
C PHE A 117 -9.64 1.06 2.50
N ILE A 118 -10.30 1.50 1.43
CA ILE A 118 -10.96 0.61 0.47
C ILE A 118 -9.93 -0.32 -0.20
N PHE A 119 -8.73 0.18 -0.51
CA PHE A 119 -7.62 -0.65 -1.00
C PHE A 119 -7.24 -1.76 -0.02
N ALA A 120 -7.13 -1.46 1.28
CA ALA A 120 -6.86 -2.49 2.29
C ALA A 120 -7.99 -3.51 2.39
N MET A 121 -9.25 -3.05 2.33
CA MET A 121 -10.42 -3.93 2.39
C MET A 121 -10.50 -4.89 1.19
N SER A 122 -10.12 -4.44 -0.02
CA SER A 122 -10.18 -5.28 -1.21
C SER A 122 -9.23 -6.48 -1.20
N HIS A 123 -8.36 -6.57 -0.19
CA HIS A 123 -7.51 -7.75 0.04
C HIS A 123 -8.24 -8.87 0.79
N PHE A 124 -9.41 -8.58 1.38
CA PHE A 124 -10.24 -9.55 2.10
C PHE A 124 -9.50 -10.32 3.21
N ASP A 125 -8.48 -9.72 3.81
CA ASP A 125 -7.72 -10.31 4.90
C ASP A 125 -7.62 -9.32 6.06
N ILE A 126 -8.31 -9.63 7.17
CA ILE A 126 -8.21 -8.81 8.39
C ILE A 126 -6.84 -8.89 9.04
N GLN A 127 -6.17 -10.05 8.98
CA GLN A 127 -4.85 -10.24 9.60
C GLN A 127 -3.80 -9.32 8.95
N ASN A 128 -3.95 -9.09 7.65
CA ASN A 128 -3.09 -8.22 6.87
C ASN A 128 -3.78 -6.90 6.51
N PHE A 129 -4.69 -6.35 7.33
CA PHE A 129 -5.37 -5.10 6.99
C PHE A 129 -4.45 -3.86 7.11
N VAL A 130 -3.63 -3.81 8.16
CA VAL A 130 -2.84 -2.60 8.51
C VAL A 130 -1.75 -2.34 7.47
N ALA A 131 -1.08 -3.38 6.97
CA ALA A 131 -0.02 -3.22 5.97
C ALA A 131 -0.48 -2.57 4.64
N PRO A 132 -1.47 -3.10 3.90
CA PRO A 132 -1.97 -2.48 2.67
C PRO A 132 -2.62 -1.12 2.93
N PHE A 133 -3.20 -0.87 4.12
CA PHE A 133 -3.71 0.46 4.46
C PHE A 133 -2.57 1.50 4.52
N LEU A 134 -1.49 1.19 5.24
CA LEU A 134 -0.32 2.07 5.35
C LEU A 134 0.40 2.26 4.02
N LEU A 135 0.59 1.17 3.26
CA LEU A 135 1.12 1.23 1.89
C LEU A 135 0.22 2.07 1.01
N GLY A 136 -1.10 1.97 1.19
CA GLY A 136 -2.03 2.71 0.39
C GLY A 136 -1.92 4.22 0.58
N ILE A 137 -1.73 4.65 1.84
CA ILE A 137 -1.44 6.04 2.19
C ILE A 137 -0.11 6.47 1.58
N LEU A 138 0.91 5.62 1.67
CA LEU A 138 2.23 5.89 1.11
C LEU A 138 2.14 6.13 -0.41
N PHE A 139 1.48 5.23 -1.14
CA PHE A 139 1.34 5.28 -2.60
C PHE A 139 0.60 6.55 -3.04
N ALA A 140 -0.49 6.90 -2.36
CA ALA A 140 -1.24 8.13 -2.65
C ALA A 140 -0.38 9.40 -2.45
N ASN A 141 0.43 9.44 -1.38
CA ASN A 141 1.35 10.55 -1.15
C ASN A 141 2.50 10.61 -2.18
N LEU A 142 3.04 9.47 -2.61
CA LEU A 142 4.06 9.43 -3.66
C LEU A 142 3.52 9.90 -5.00
N MET A 143 2.28 9.54 -5.34
CA MET A 143 1.60 10.09 -6.52
C MET A 143 1.49 11.62 -6.45
N GLU A 144 1.16 12.17 -5.28
CA GLU A 144 1.08 13.62 -5.10
C GLU A 144 2.42 14.34 -5.23
N LEU A 145 3.45 13.80 -4.59
CA LEU A 145 4.79 14.37 -4.58
C LEU A 145 5.39 14.37 -6.00
N THR A 146 5.17 13.28 -6.73
CA THR A 146 5.69 13.11 -8.08
C THR A 146 4.74 13.60 -9.16
N GLY A 147 3.48 13.91 -8.84
CA GLY A 147 2.43 14.22 -9.80
C GLY A 147 2.21 13.15 -10.88
N SER A 148 2.57 11.90 -10.61
CA SER A 148 2.60 10.82 -11.60
C SER A 148 2.09 9.51 -11.02
N ILE A 149 1.19 8.83 -11.74
CA ILE A 149 0.74 7.48 -11.38
C ILE A 149 1.83 6.42 -11.51
N TYR A 150 2.92 6.70 -12.22
CA TYR A 150 4.04 5.76 -12.27
C TYR A 150 4.72 5.60 -10.90
N ALA A 151 4.70 6.62 -10.04
CA ALA A 151 5.29 6.51 -8.70
C ALA A 151 4.61 5.43 -7.84
N PRO A 152 3.29 5.46 -7.59
CA PRO A 152 2.66 4.40 -6.84
C PRO A 152 2.73 3.04 -7.55
N ILE A 153 2.68 2.97 -8.89
CA ILE A 153 2.85 1.69 -9.63
C ILE A 153 4.22 1.07 -9.34
N ILE A 154 5.29 1.87 -9.40
CA ILE A 154 6.66 1.40 -9.12
C ILE A 154 6.80 0.97 -7.66
N SER A 155 6.25 1.74 -6.72
CA SER A 155 6.25 1.39 -5.30
C SER A 155 5.50 0.10 -5.02
N HIS A 156 4.30 -0.07 -5.58
CA HIS A 156 3.50 -1.27 -5.44
C HIS A 156 4.21 -2.48 -6.05
N PHE A 157 4.76 -2.34 -7.25
CA PHE A 157 5.53 -3.41 -7.88
C PHE A 157 6.74 -3.82 -7.05
N THR A 158 7.46 -2.83 -6.50
CA THR A 158 8.57 -3.05 -5.57
C THR A 158 8.11 -3.80 -4.32
N ASN A 159 6.97 -3.40 -3.74
CA ASN A 159 6.38 -4.07 -2.59
C ASN A 159 6.07 -5.54 -2.87
N ASN A 160 5.46 -5.85 -4.01
CA ASN A 160 5.09 -7.22 -4.34
C ASN A 160 6.33 -8.09 -4.60
N ILE A 161 7.39 -7.53 -5.20
CA ILE A 161 8.68 -8.23 -5.30
C ILE A 161 9.25 -8.52 -3.91
N ILE A 162 9.30 -7.52 -3.03
CA ILE A 162 9.84 -7.71 -1.68
C ILE A 162 9.04 -8.77 -0.92
N ALA A 163 7.70 -8.77 -1.02
CA ALA A 163 6.85 -9.78 -0.40
C ALA A 163 7.23 -11.21 -0.86
N ILE A 164 7.45 -11.40 -2.16
CA ILE A 164 7.90 -12.70 -2.71
C ILE A 164 9.30 -13.06 -2.22
N LEU A 165 10.24 -12.11 -2.23
CA LEU A 165 11.60 -12.35 -1.75
C LEU A 165 11.62 -12.71 -0.27
N VAL A 166 10.83 -12.02 0.55
CA VAL A 166 10.66 -12.34 1.97
C VAL A 166 10.06 -13.73 2.12
N ALA A 167 8.96 -14.05 1.43
CA ALA A 167 8.36 -15.38 1.49
C ALA A 167 9.33 -16.51 1.07
N LYS A 168 10.23 -16.25 0.12
CA LYS A 168 11.17 -17.25 -0.39
C LYS A 168 12.43 -17.42 0.47
N PHE A 169 12.98 -16.32 0.99
CA PHE A 169 14.28 -16.31 1.66
C PHE A 169 14.19 -16.18 3.18
N PHE A 170 13.09 -15.65 3.71
CA PHE A 170 12.86 -15.47 5.13
C PHE A 170 12.21 -16.74 5.72
N ASN A 171 13.01 -17.79 5.86
CA ASN A 171 12.59 -19.11 6.34
C ASN A 171 13.12 -19.41 7.75
N ASP A 172 12.82 -20.61 8.24
CA ASP A 172 13.21 -21.07 9.58
C ASP A 172 14.72 -20.99 9.82
N ASN A 173 15.56 -21.11 8.78
CA ASN A 173 17.01 -20.97 8.93
C ASN A 173 17.40 -19.52 9.24
N PHE A 174 16.78 -18.54 8.57
CA PHE A 174 17.01 -17.13 8.86
C PHE A 174 16.57 -16.78 10.28
N ILE A 175 15.38 -17.24 10.68
CA ILE A 175 14.86 -17.07 12.04
C ILE A 175 15.77 -17.75 13.07
N GLY A 176 16.29 -18.94 12.76
CA GLY A 176 17.23 -19.69 13.58
C GLY A 176 18.57 -18.96 13.80
N ILE A 177 19.09 -18.26 12.79
CA ILE A 177 20.28 -17.41 12.96
C ILE A 177 19.97 -16.24 13.92
N PHE A 178 18.81 -15.62 13.74
CA PHE A 178 18.38 -14.47 14.54
C PHE A 178 18.16 -14.83 16.01
N SER A 179 17.45 -15.94 16.26
CA SER A 179 17.10 -16.44 17.60
C SER A 179 18.31 -16.98 18.37
N ASN A 180 19.35 -17.45 17.67
CA ASN A 180 20.57 -17.94 18.31
C ASN A 180 21.59 -16.86 18.67
N SER A 181 21.34 -15.59 18.28
CA SER A 181 22.21 -14.47 18.62
C SER A 181 22.30 -14.25 20.13
N ASN A 182 23.45 -13.75 20.60
CA ASN A 182 23.66 -13.47 22.04
C ASN A 182 22.64 -12.45 22.58
N LEU A 183 22.23 -11.49 21.74
CA LEU A 183 21.20 -10.50 22.05
C LEU A 183 19.79 -11.11 22.16
N ALA A 184 19.43 -12.05 21.28
CA ALA A 184 18.15 -12.75 21.38
C ALA A 184 18.07 -13.58 22.67
N LYS A 185 19.16 -14.29 23.00
CA LYS A 185 19.27 -15.10 24.22
C LYS A 185 19.19 -14.26 25.50
N SER A 186 19.76 -13.04 25.52
CA SER A 186 19.69 -12.17 26.69
C SER A 186 18.29 -11.57 26.93
N ILE A 187 17.53 -11.33 25.86
CA ILE A 187 16.14 -10.86 25.95
C ILE A 187 15.19 -12.00 26.37
N GLY A 188 15.59 -13.26 26.17
CA GLY A 188 14.85 -14.44 26.62
C GLY A 188 13.59 -14.77 25.80
N SER A 189 13.26 -13.97 24.77
CA SER A 189 12.20 -14.29 23.82
C SER A 189 12.52 -13.76 22.41
N THR A 190 12.35 -14.63 21.41
CA THR A 190 12.57 -14.29 19.99
C THR A 190 11.60 -13.23 19.50
N GLU A 191 10.36 -13.26 19.98
CA GLU A 191 9.33 -12.27 19.65
C GLU A 191 9.69 -10.88 20.16
N ALA A 192 10.03 -10.72 21.45
CA ALA A 192 10.41 -9.42 21.99
C ALA A 192 11.69 -8.90 21.36
N PHE A 193 12.67 -9.77 21.09
CA PHE A 193 13.88 -9.38 20.35
C PHE A 193 13.54 -8.83 18.97
N THR A 194 12.65 -9.51 18.23
CA THR A 194 12.19 -9.08 16.91
C THR A 194 11.51 -7.72 16.98
N VAL A 195 10.63 -7.50 17.96
CA VAL A 195 9.96 -6.20 18.19
C VAL A 195 10.97 -5.10 18.49
N VAL A 196 11.98 -5.36 19.33
CA VAL A 196 13.04 -4.39 19.65
C VAL A 196 13.83 -4.02 18.40
N VAL A 197 14.27 -5.01 17.62
CA VAL A 197 15.01 -4.77 16.37
C VAL A 197 14.17 -3.97 15.38
N LEU A 198 12.91 -4.37 15.15
CA LEU A 198 12.00 -3.63 14.26
C LEU A 198 11.72 -2.21 14.75
N THR A 199 11.66 -1.99 16.07
CA THR A 199 11.48 -0.66 16.65
C THR A 199 12.67 0.24 16.36
N VAL A 200 13.90 -0.25 16.58
CA VAL A 200 15.13 0.51 16.27
C VAL A 200 15.21 0.83 14.78
N LEU A 201 14.97 -0.16 13.91
CA LEU A 201 14.96 0.04 12.47
C LEU A 201 13.85 1.03 12.04
N SER A 202 12.67 0.96 12.65
CA SER A 202 11.57 1.88 12.38
C SER A 202 11.92 3.32 12.72
N VAL A 203 12.60 3.58 13.85
CA VAL A 203 13.04 4.93 14.21
C VAL A 203 14.01 5.49 13.17
N ILE A 204 15.00 4.70 12.75
CA ILE A 204 15.96 5.09 11.71
C ILE A 204 15.22 5.35 10.39
N SER A 205 14.32 4.45 9.99
CA SER A 205 13.49 4.57 8.80
C SER A 205 12.65 5.85 8.81
N VAL A 206 12.01 6.20 9.93
CA VAL A 206 11.21 7.43 10.04
C VAL A 206 12.06 8.67 9.77
N VAL A 207 13.27 8.75 10.35
CA VAL A 207 14.18 9.89 10.12
C VAL A 207 14.53 10.01 8.64
N LEU A 208 14.93 8.91 8.01
CA LEU A 208 15.29 8.89 6.58
C LEU A 208 14.09 9.23 5.68
N LEU A 209 12.92 8.69 5.97
CA LEU A 209 11.68 8.98 5.25
C LEU A 209 11.32 10.45 5.36
N VAL A 210 11.38 11.06 6.55
CA VAL A 210 11.11 12.49 6.72
C VAL A 210 12.05 13.35 5.87
N ILE A 211 13.34 13.01 5.82
CA ILE A 211 14.33 13.72 4.97
C ILE A 211 13.95 13.61 3.49
N ILE A 212 13.67 12.40 3.01
CA ILE A 212 13.31 12.16 1.60
C ILE A 212 12.00 12.86 1.24
N PHE A 213 10.96 12.75 2.08
CA PHE A 213 9.67 13.39 1.86
C PHE A 213 9.79 14.91 1.83
N LYS A 214 10.60 15.50 2.71
CA LYS A 214 10.87 16.95 2.71
C LYS A 214 11.53 17.37 1.39
N TYR A 215 12.53 16.62 0.93
CA TYR A 215 13.18 16.87 -0.36
C TYR A 215 12.20 16.78 -1.54
N MET A 216 11.40 15.71 -1.61
CA MET A 216 10.40 15.53 -2.67
C MET A 216 9.32 16.63 -2.63
N SER A 217 8.90 17.04 -1.43
CA SER A 217 7.91 18.10 -1.25
C SER A 217 8.43 19.45 -1.74
N GLN A 218 9.68 19.80 -1.46
CA GLN A 218 10.28 21.03 -1.97
C GLN A 218 10.31 21.04 -3.51
N LYS A 219 10.73 19.93 -4.14
CA LYS A 219 10.68 19.79 -5.60
C LYS A 219 9.28 19.91 -6.18
N ARG A 220 8.27 19.34 -5.50
CA ARG A 220 6.86 19.48 -5.89
C ARG A 220 6.43 20.95 -5.90
N THR A 221 6.74 21.70 -4.85
CA THR A 221 6.39 23.14 -4.75
C THR A 221 7.01 23.93 -5.88
N ILE A 222 8.29 23.68 -6.19
CA ILE A 222 8.98 24.34 -7.32
C ILE A 222 8.25 24.05 -8.64
N ARG A 223 7.91 22.78 -8.91
CA ARG A 223 7.17 22.41 -10.13
C ARG A 223 5.80 23.11 -10.21
N GLN A 224 5.04 23.13 -9.13
CA GLN A 224 3.71 23.76 -9.10
C GLN A 224 3.78 25.27 -9.33
N ASN A 225 4.82 25.94 -8.84
CA ASN A 225 5.02 27.37 -9.07
C ASN A 225 5.40 27.68 -10.52
N SER A 226 6.07 26.76 -11.22
CA SER A 226 6.43 26.91 -12.64
C SER A 226 5.27 26.61 -13.61
N GLU A 227 4.32 25.76 -13.22
CA GLU A 227 3.25 25.24 -14.09
C GLU A 227 1.91 26.00 -13.93
N VAL A 228 1.90 27.33 -13.67
CA VAL A 228 0.68 28.11 -13.34
C VAL A 228 -0.49 27.89 -14.32
N LEU A 229 -1.29 26.89 -14.03
CA LEU A 229 -2.68 26.66 -14.45
C LEU A 229 -3.37 25.99 -13.25
N LYS A 230 -3.79 26.82 -12.29
CA LYS A 230 -4.67 26.37 -11.20
C LYS A 230 -6.03 26.02 -11.83
N THR A 231 -6.28 24.74 -12.08
CA THR A 231 -7.66 24.30 -12.30
C THR A 231 -8.37 24.38 -10.94
N PRO A 232 -9.55 25.02 -10.86
CA PRO A 232 -10.30 25.07 -9.62
C PRO A 232 -10.66 23.64 -9.21
N ARG A 233 -10.37 23.27 -7.96
CA ARG A 233 -10.92 22.04 -7.37
C ARG A 233 -12.43 22.21 -7.31
N ARG A 234 -13.18 21.26 -7.89
CA ARG A 234 -14.60 21.16 -7.63
C ARG A 234 -14.77 20.92 -6.12
N SER A 235 -15.45 21.84 -5.46
CA SER A 235 -15.97 21.66 -4.11
C SER A 235 -17.48 21.50 -4.26
N ILE A 236 -18.05 20.59 -3.48
CA ILE A 236 -19.51 20.49 -3.33
C ILE A 236 -19.83 21.13 -1.99
N ASP A 237 -20.88 21.95 -1.95
CA ASP A 237 -21.31 22.64 -0.74
C ASP A 237 -21.96 21.67 0.28
N ASP A 238 -22.50 20.54 -0.21
CA ASP A 238 -23.19 19.52 0.58
C ASP A 238 -22.58 18.12 0.45
N PHE A 239 -22.75 17.30 1.49
CA PHE A 239 -22.26 15.92 1.53
C PHE A 239 -23.24 14.95 0.85
N GLU A 240 -22.83 14.33 -0.27
CA GLU A 240 -23.68 13.39 -1.02
C GLU A 240 -23.53 11.95 -0.50
N TRP A 241 -24.41 11.52 0.41
CA TRP A 241 -24.38 10.18 0.99
C TRP A 241 -24.44 9.03 -0.05
N PHE A 242 -25.12 9.24 -1.16
CA PHE A 242 -25.24 8.23 -2.23
C PHE A 242 -23.91 7.89 -2.88
N SER A 243 -22.95 8.82 -2.92
CA SER A 243 -21.61 8.55 -3.47
C SER A 243 -20.88 7.46 -2.69
N PHE A 244 -21.24 7.22 -1.43
CA PHE A 244 -20.59 6.26 -0.53
C PHE A 244 -21.20 4.87 -0.54
N ILE A 245 -22.30 4.64 -1.29
CA ILE A 245 -22.93 3.31 -1.40
C ILE A 245 -21.92 2.22 -1.78
N PRO A 246 -21.02 2.41 -2.77
CA PRO A 246 -20.01 1.40 -3.11
C PRO A 246 -19.06 1.10 -1.95
N VAL A 247 -18.71 2.11 -1.14
CA VAL A 247 -17.85 1.96 0.04
C VAL A 247 -18.54 1.13 1.10
N PHE A 248 -19.81 1.43 1.40
CA PHE A 248 -20.59 0.67 2.37
C PHE A 248 -20.83 -0.77 1.89
N ALA A 249 -21.06 -0.97 0.60
CA ALA A 249 -21.20 -2.30 0.02
C ALA A 249 -19.92 -3.13 0.18
N GLU A 250 -18.76 -2.57 -0.16
CA GLU A 250 -17.46 -3.22 0.04
C GLU A 250 -17.22 -3.53 1.53
N PHE A 251 -17.59 -2.59 2.40
CA PHE A 251 -17.45 -2.75 3.84
C PHE A 251 -18.28 -3.92 4.38
N ILE A 252 -19.54 -4.02 3.96
CA ILE A 252 -20.43 -5.12 4.33
C ILE A 252 -19.90 -6.45 3.78
N LEU A 253 -19.49 -6.49 2.51
CA LEU A 253 -18.93 -7.69 1.89
C LEU A 253 -17.69 -8.19 2.62
N TYR A 254 -16.79 -7.28 3.00
CA TYR A 254 -15.59 -7.60 3.76
C TYR A 254 -15.93 -8.19 5.14
N ILE A 255 -16.89 -7.61 5.87
CA ILE A 255 -17.34 -8.15 7.16
C ILE A 255 -17.94 -9.55 6.97
N ILE A 256 -18.84 -9.72 6.01
CA ILE A 256 -19.48 -11.01 5.72
C ILE A 256 -18.43 -12.08 5.40
N TYR A 257 -17.46 -11.74 4.54
CA TYR A 257 -16.38 -12.65 4.15
C TYR A 257 -15.56 -13.08 5.37
N ASN A 258 -15.05 -12.13 6.16
CA ASN A 258 -14.24 -12.45 7.34
C ASN A 258 -15.05 -13.24 8.38
N LEU A 259 -16.31 -12.88 8.65
CA LEU A 259 -17.17 -13.65 9.56
C LEU A 259 -17.43 -15.08 9.07
N SER A 260 -17.50 -15.30 7.75
CA SER A 260 -17.72 -16.63 7.18
C SER A 260 -16.50 -17.55 7.31
N ILE A 261 -15.30 -16.97 7.31
CA ILE A 261 -14.03 -17.70 7.44
C ILE A 261 -13.71 -17.99 8.91
N PHE A 262 -13.88 -17.03 9.81
CA PHE A 262 -13.55 -17.20 11.24
C PHE A 262 -14.64 -17.89 12.07
N ARG A 263 -15.78 -18.26 11.48
CA ARG A 263 -16.82 -19.09 12.14
C ARG A 263 -16.64 -20.59 11.93
N ARG A 264 -15.61 -21.02 11.19
CA ARG A 264 -15.25 -22.43 11.00
C ARG A 264 -14.00 -22.75 11.81
#